data_AF-A0A967BJ73-F1
#
_entry.id   AF-A0A967BJ73-F1
#
_cell.length_a   1.000
_cell.length_b   1.000
_cell.length_c   1.000
_cell.angle_alpha   90.00
_cell.angle_beta   90.00
_cell.angle_gamma   90.00
#
_symmetry.space_group_name_H-M   'P 1'
#
loop_
_entity.id
_entity.type
_entity.pdbx_description
1 polymer ?
#
loop_
_entity_poly.entity_id
_entity_poly.type
_entity_poly.pdbx_seq_one_letter_code
_entity_poly.pdbx_strand_id
1 'polypeptide(L)'
;MIITHPGGSLLHADSQTWCGHLDNLFRSPVFQDKLDDVGDPLFWAPLIALHMGLRSEEILQLYVSDIQVIDDIPCIVLRQGPGQSLKSLAARRTVPIHDNLLKLGLMKLIALRQREDEPRLFPWVERSQNKKTFTETFSKRFTRYRQDHKVYDKQRDFHSLRTTFNHLLIVAECPDTQRRALMGHVERDIGIVHYNPHGFSEKQLQQRVNAIEVDISKIRPPFDEPQSMNVTHLSDRRQPLPA
;
A
#
# COMPACT_ATOMS: atom_id res chain seq x y z
N MET A 1 -4.87 -16.74 -38.14
CA MET A 1 -3.80 -17.72 -38.41
C MET A 1 -3.09 -17.96 -37.08
N ILE A 2 -3.38 -19.08 -36.43
CA ILE A 2 -2.93 -19.38 -35.06
C ILE A 2 -1.66 -20.22 -35.21
N ILE A 3 -0.52 -19.70 -34.72
CA ILE A 3 0.71 -20.48 -34.63
C ILE A 3 0.79 -21.04 -33.21
N THR A 4 0.40 -22.30 -33.05
CA THR A 4 0.65 -23.09 -31.83
C THR A 4 2.08 -23.63 -31.87
N HIS A 5 2.90 -23.35 -30.87
CA HIS A 5 4.15 -24.09 -30.62
C HIS A 5 3.90 -25.21 -29.59
N PRO A 6 4.29 -26.46 -29.88
CA PRO A 6 4.17 -27.57 -28.94
C PRO A 6 5.46 -27.75 -28.14
N GLY A 7 5.33 -28.00 -26.83
CA GLY A 7 6.38 -28.60 -25.99
C GLY A 7 7.10 -27.63 -25.06
N GLY A 8 6.83 -27.74 -23.75
CA GLY A 8 7.68 -27.14 -22.73
C GLY A 8 7.04 -27.00 -21.36
N SER A 9 7.21 -28.03 -20.52
CA SER A 9 7.12 -28.03 -19.05
C SER A 9 5.79 -27.61 -18.39
N LEU A 10 5.44 -28.26 -17.28
CA LEU A 10 4.36 -27.83 -16.39
C LEU A 10 4.75 -26.48 -15.76
N LEU A 11 4.44 -25.38 -16.44
CA LEU A 11 4.63 -24.03 -15.95
C LEU A 11 3.73 -23.82 -14.72
N HIS A 12 4.34 -23.47 -13.60
CA HIS A 12 3.65 -22.79 -12.51
C HIS A 12 2.80 -21.69 -13.12
N ALA A 13 1.49 -21.69 -12.86
CA ALA A 13 0.57 -20.71 -13.44
C ALA A 13 1.13 -19.29 -13.22
N ASP A 14 1.52 -18.62 -14.31
CA ASP A 14 2.08 -17.27 -14.26
C ASP A 14 1.09 -16.36 -13.52
N SER A 15 1.54 -15.77 -12.41
CA SER A 15 0.69 -14.90 -11.60
C SER A 15 0.28 -13.69 -12.43
N GLN A 16 -1.03 -13.48 -12.58
CA GLN A 16 -1.61 -12.41 -13.40
C GLN A 16 -1.85 -11.15 -12.57
N THR A 17 -2.07 -10.02 -13.25
CA THR A 17 -2.47 -8.76 -12.63
C THR A 17 -3.92 -8.82 -12.13
N TRP A 18 -4.25 -7.94 -11.17
CA TRP A 18 -5.59 -7.73 -10.65
C TRP A 18 -6.45 -6.81 -11.52
N CYS A 19 -5.94 -6.31 -12.65
CA CYS A 19 -6.72 -5.45 -13.57
C CYS A 19 -8.01 -6.18 -14.00
N GLY A 20 -9.16 -5.50 -13.89
CA GLY A 20 -10.48 -6.09 -14.14
C GLY A 20 -11.07 -6.93 -12.99
N HIS A 21 -10.30 -7.24 -11.95
CA HIS A 21 -10.73 -8.04 -10.79
C HIS A 21 -10.75 -7.27 -9.46
N LEU A 22 -10.13 -6.07 -9.42
CA LEU A 22 -10.11 -5.22 -8.23
C LEU A 22 -11.51 -4.92 -7.68
N ASP A 23 -12.49 -4.72 -8.57
CA ASP A 23 -13.87 -4.44 -8.19
C ASP A 23 -14.48 -5.56 -7.33
N ASN A 24 -14.23 -6.82 -7.68
CA ASN A 24 -14.70 -7.97 -6.91
C ASN A 24 -14.05 -7.99 -5.51
N LEU A 25 -12.74 -7.70 -5.45
CA LEU A 25 -12.03 -7.62 -4.17
C LEU A 25 -12.57 -6.47 -3.32
N PHE A 26 -12.73 -5.27 -3.88
CA PHE A 26 -13.20 -4.11 -3.12
C PHE A 26 -14.66 -4.22 -2.67
N ARG A 27 -15.48 -5.07 -3.30
CA ARG A 27 -16.84 -5.39 -2.83
C ARG A 27 -16.89 -6.43 -1.70
N SER A 28 -15.75 -6.99 -1.30
CA SER A 28 -15.71 -7.95 -0.20
C SER A 28 -15.84 -7.25 1.17
N PRO A 29 -16.35 -7.94 2.22
CA PRO A 29 -16.70 -7.33 3.51
C PRO A 29 -15.62 -6.44 4.15
N VAL A 30 -14.34 -6.79 4.03
CA VAL A 30 -13.26 -6.01 4.66
C VAL A 30 -13.17 -4.59 4.10
N PHE A 31 -13.61 -4.38 2.86
CA PHE A 31 -13.60 -3.07 2.21
C PHE A 31 -14.97 -2.37 2.21
N GLN A 32 -16.06 -3.07 2.58
CA GLN A 32 -17.42 -2.54 2.58
C GLN A 32 -17.94 -2.22 3.99
N ASP A 33 -17.65 -3.10 4.94
CA ASP A 33 -18.20 -3.06 6.28
C ASP A 33 -17.34 -2.20 7.21
N LYS A 34 -17.90 -1.87 8.37
CA LYS A 34 -17.11 -1.23 9.42
C LYS A 34 -16.08 -2.23 9.93
N LEU A 35 -14.81 -1.86 9.93
CA LEU A 35 -13.74 -2.67 10.48
C LEU A 35 -13.82 -2.72 12.01
N ASP A 36 -13.61 -3.90 12.58
CA ASP A 36 -13.45 -4.08 14.03
C ASP A 36 -12.14 -3.43 14.53
N ASP A 37 -11.06 -3.58 13.76
CA ASP A 37 -9.80 -2.84 13.92
C ASP A 37 -9.58 -1.97 12.68
N VAL A 38 -9.58 -0.64 12.86
CA VAL A 38 -9.31 0.34 11.80
C VAL A 38 -7.92 0.16 11.16
N GLY A 39 -7.02 -0.57 11.82
CA GLY A 39 -5.71 -0.98 11.33
C GLY A 39 -5.63 -2.40 10.77
N ASP A 40 -6.75 -3.06 10.40
CA ASP A 40 -6.70 -4.44 9.91
C ASP A 40 -5.75 -4.57 8.70
N PRO A 41 -4.70 -5.41 8.78
CA PRO A 41 -3.77 -5.60 7.66
C PRO A 41 -4.44 -6.20 6.42
N LEU A 42 -5.58 -6.89 6.52
CA LEU A 42 -6.35 -7.36 5.35
C LEU A 42 -6.93 -6.19 4.53
N PHE A 43 -7.18 -5.04 5.16
CA PHE A 43 -7.60 -3.83 4.48
C PHE A 43 -6.37 -3.09 3.91
N TRP A 44 -5.41 -2.74 4.78
CA TRP A 44 -4.33 -1.83 4.41
C TRP A 44 -3.24 -2.46 3.55
N ALA A 45 -2.83 -3.70 3.82
CA ALA A 45 -1.69 -4.27 3.12
C ALA A 45 -1.95 -4.46 1.61
N PRO A 46 -3.14 -4.95 1.18
CA PRO A 46 -3.45 -5.00 -0.25
C PRO A 46 -3.46 -3.63 -0.93
N LEU A 47 -4.00 -2.61 -0.25
CA LEU A 47 -4.08 -1.25 -0.79
C LEU A 47 -2.69 -0.62 -0.91
N ILE A 48 -1.81 -0.79 0.08
CA ILE A 48 -0.43 -0.31 0.01
C ILE A 48 0.34 -1.03 -1.11
N ALA A 49 0.20 -2.35 -1.25
CA ALA A 49 0.83 -3.11 -2.32
C ALA A 49 0.35 -2.65 -3.71
N LEU A 50 -0.95 -2.41 -3.87
CA LEU A 50 -1.56 -1.98 -5.12
C LEU A 50 -1.18 -0.54 -5.51
N HIS A 51 -1.11 0.38 -4.54
CA HIS A 51 -0.90 1.80 -4.83
C HIS A 51 0.56 2.24 -4.79
N MET A 52 1.44 1.45 -4.17
CA MET A 52 2.85 1.84 -3.96
C MET A 52 3.84 0.73 -4.34
N GLY A 53 3.35 -0.44 -4.74
CA GLY A 53 4.19 -1.55 -5.20
C GLY A 53 5.05 -2.17 -4.11
N LEU A 54 4.81 -1.94 -2.82
CA LEU A 54 5.62 -2.55 -1.76
C LEU A 54 5.44 -4.08 -1.71
N ARG A 55 6.48 -4.79 -1.28
CA ARG A 55 6.40 -6.23 -1.01
C ARG A 55 5.64 -6.48 0.30
N SER A 56 4.99 -7.63 0.42
CA SER A 56 4.26 -8.01 1.64
C SER A 56 5.08 -7.86 2.92
N GLU A 57 6.32 -8.36 2.93
CA GLU A 57 7.18 -8.26 4.12
C GLU A 57 7.56 -6.81 4.43
N GLU A 58 7.79 -6.00 3.39
CA GLU A 58 8.09 -4.56 3.54
C GLU A 58 6.92 -3.84 4.22
N ILE A 59 5.68 -4.17 3.86
CA ILE A 59 4.45 -3.57 4.42
C ILE A 59 4.20 -4.04 5.85
N LEU A 60 4.25 -5.35 6.07
CA LEU A 60 3.84 -5.96 7.34
C LEU A 60 4.83 -5.68 8.48
N GLN A 61 6.07 -5.29 8.17
CA GLN A 61 7.08 -4.93 9.16
C GLN A 61 7.24 -3.41 9.37
N LEU A 62 6.37 -2.58 8.77
CA LEU A 62 6.48 -1.12 8.88
C LEU A 62 6.38 -0.67 10.34
N TYR A 63 7.33 0.16 10.74
CA TYR A 63 7.22 0.98 11.93
C TYR A 63 6.52 2.30 11.59
N VAL A 64 5.88 2.89 12.58
CA VAL A 64 5.36 4.27 12.50
C VAL A 64 6.47 5.25 12.12
N SER A 65 7.70 5.03 12.60
CA SER A 65 8.89 5.84 12.30
C SER A 65 9.47 5.64 10.90
N ASP A 66 8.96 4.68 10.13
CA ASP A 66 9.26 4.56 8.70
C ASP A 66 8.46 5.56 7.87
N ILE A 67 7.43 6.19 8.46
CA ILE A 67 6.62 7.19 7.78
C ILE A 67 7.18 8.58 8.09
N GLN A 68 7.58 9.30 7.04
CA GLN A 68 8.26 10.58 7.16
C GLN A 68 7.69 11.57 6.15
N VAL A 69 7.73 12.85 6.49
CA VAL A 69 7.43 13.95 5.56
C VAL A 69 8.76 14.48 5.04
N ILE A 70 8.98 14.37 3.72
CA ILE A 70 10.21 14.79 3.04
C ILE A 70 9.76 15.78 1.97
N ASP A 71 10.28 17.02 2.03
CA ASP A 71 9.86 18.11 1.14
C ASP A 71 8.33 18.29 1.07
N ASP A 72 7.69 18.28 2.24
CA ASP A 72 6.22 18.35 2.43
C ASP A 72 5.43 17.16 1.83
N ILE A 73 6.11 16.12 1.38
CA ILE A 73 5.50 14.91 0.82
C ILE A 73 5.56 13.77 1.83
N PRO A 74 4.41 13.19 2.23
CA PRO A 74 4.40 12.01 3.09
C PRO A 74 4.92 10.79 2.33
N CYS A 75 5.89 10.10 2.91
CA CYS A 75 6.66 9.03 2.30
C CYS A 75 6.81 7.84 3.25
N ILE A 76 6.89 6.64 2.68
CA ILE A 76 7.37 5.44 3.37
C ILE A 76 8.84 5.26 3.06
N VAL A 77 9.69 5.34 4.09
CA VAL A 77 11.14 5.15 4.01
C VAL A 77 11.50 3.71 4.33
N LEU A 78 11.69 2.91 3.29
CA LEU A 78 12.06 1.50 3.41
C LEU A 78 13.56 1.38 3.66
N ARG A 79 13.90 0.94 4.87
CA ARG A 79 15.27 0.69 5.31
C ARG A 79 15.31 -0.57 6.17
N GLN A 80 16.51 -1.04 6.48
CA GLN A 80 16.69 -2.12 7.43
C GLN A 80 16.81 -1.53 8.83
N GLY A 81 15.81 -1.73 9.68
CA GLY A 81 15.83 -1.42 11.10
C GLY A 81 15.82 -2.68 11.99
N PRO A 82 15.79 -2.50 13.32
CA PRO A 82 15.64 -3.60 14.27
C PRO A 82 14.41 -4.45 13.95
N GLY A 83 14.59 -5.76 13.83
CA GLY A 83 13.49 -6.67 13.51
C GLY A 83 12.91 -6.54 12.11
N GLN A 84 13.51 -5.76 11.20
CA GLN A 84 13.13 -5.65 9.80
C GLN A 84 14.17 -6.31 8.89
N SER A 85 13.72 -6.81 7.75
CA SER A 85 14.61 -7.35 6.71
C SER A 85 14.23 -6.83 5.33
N LEU A 86 15.24 -6.62 4.50
CA LEU A 86 15.07 -6.23 3.10
C LEU A 86 15.62 -7.34 2.21
N LYS A 87 14.92 -7.64 1.12
CA LYS A 87 15.30 -8.72 0.19
C LYS A 87 16.62 -8.44 -0.54
N SER A 88 16.98 -7.17 -0.72
CA SER A 88 18.22 -6.74 -1.39
C SER A 88 18.57 -5.31 -1.00
N LEU A 89 19.80 -4.87 -1.34
CA LEU A 89 20.22 -3.47 -1.18
C LEU A 89 19.30 -2.51 -1.95
N ALA A 90 18.89 -2.88 -3.16
CA ALA A 90 17.99 -2.08 -4.00
C ALA A 90 16.57 -1.93 -3.40
N ALA A 91 16.23 -2.69 -2.35
CA ALA A 91 14.96 -2.50 -1.66
C ALA A 91 14.96 -1.28 -0.73
N ARG A 92 16.13 -0.73 -0.37
CA ARG A 92 16.24 0.53 0.37
C ARG A 92 15.81 1.67 -0.54
N ARG A 93 14.70 2.34 -0.19
CA ARG A 93 14.12 3.41 -1.01
C ARG A 93 13.09 4.23 -0.21
N THR A 94 12.83 5.43 -0.68
CA THR A 94 11.72 6.28 -0.24
C THR A 94 10.61 6.20 -1.28
N VAL A 95 9.37 5.95 -0.85
CA VAL A 95 8.20 5.88 -1.74
C VAL A 95 7.14 6.86 -1.24
N PRO A 96 6.79 7.90 -2.03
CA PRO A 96 5.68 8.80 -1.71
C PRO A 96 4.36 8.05 -1.54
N ILE A 97 3.58 8.41 -0.51
CA ILE A 97 2.29 7.81 -0.24
C ILE A 97 1.29 8.30 -1.29
N HIS A 98 0.61 7.36 -1.94
CA HIS A 98 -0.41 7.66 -2.93
C HIS A 98 -1.61 8.39 -2.30
N ASP A 99 -2.16 9.37 -2.99
CA ASP A 99 -3.32 10.17 -2.57
C ASP A 99 -4.54 9.33 -2.17
N ASN A 100 -4.81 8.19 -2.82
CA ASN A 100 -5.90 7.29 -2.42
C ASN A 100 -5.71 6.76 -0.99
N LEU A 101 -4.49 6.44 -0.58
CA LEU A 101 -4.20 5.98 0.78
C LEU A 101 -4.33 7.14 1.79
N LEU A 102 -3.97 8.36 1.39
CA LEU A 102 -4.18 9.55 2.21
C LEU A 102 -5.68 9.82 2.41
N LYS A 103 -6.48 9.75 1.34
CA LYS A 103 -7.95 9.89 1.36
C LYS A 103 -8.62 8.85 2.24
N LEU A 104 -8.17 7.60 2.18
CA LEU A 104 -8.66 6.51 3.03
C LEU A 104 -8.23 6.66 4.50
N GLY A 105 -7.33 7.59 4.82
CA GLY A 105 -6.95 7.91 6.18
C GLY A 105 -5.73 7.17 6.70
N LEU A 106 -4.77 6.77 5.84
CA LEU A 106 -3.53 6.13 6.31
C LEU A 106 -2.78 6.99 7.35
N MET A 107 -2.74 8.31 7.16
CA MET A 107 -2.15 9.23 8.14
C MET A 107 -2.93 9.30 9.45
N LYS A 108 -4.25 9.06 9.43
CA LYS A 108 -5.06 8.94 10.65
C LYS A 108 -4.69 7.67 11.42
N LEU A 109 -4.47 6.54 10.71
CA LEU A 109 -3.99 5.30 11.33
C LEU A 109 -2.62 5.50 11.98
N ILE A 110 -1.68 6.15 11.28
CA ILE A 110 -0.35 6.44 11.82
C ILE A 110 -0.45 7.31 13.07
N ALA A 111 -1.25 8.37 13.03
CA ALA A 111 -1.46 9.25 14.17
C ALA A 111 -2.19 8.55 15.35
N LEU A 112 -3.01 7.54 15.08
CA LEU A 112 -3.60 6.68 16.11
C LEU A 112 -2.52 5.84 16.79
N ARG A 113 -1.69 5.13 16.00
CA ARG A 113 -0.60 4.29 16.54
C ARG A 113 0.41 5.10 17.35
N GLN A 114 0.72 6.31 16.91
CA GLN A 114 1.55 7.25 17.68
C GLN A 114 0.95 7.59 19.06
N ARG A 115 -0.37 7.81 19.14
CA ARG A 115 -1.06 8.11 20.41
C ARG A 115 -1.15 6.91 21.34
N GLU A 116 -1.15 5.71 20.77
CA GLU A 116 -1.19 4.44 21.51
C GLU A 116 0.22 3.97 21.91
N ASP A 117 1.27 4.75 21.64
CA ASP A 117 2.67 4.36 21.79
C ASP A 117 3.00 3.02 21.08
N GLU A 118 2.27 2.71 20.02
CA GLU A 118 2.43 1.48 19.26
C GLU A 118 3.48 1.69 18.16
N PRO A 119 4.66 1.03 18.25
CA PRO A 119 5.74 1.26 17.31
C PRO A 119 5.43 0.72 15.90
N ARG A 120 4.64 -0.36 15.75
CA ARG A 120 4.38 -1.00 14.45
C ARG A 120 3.05 -0.55 13.86
N LEU A 121 3.00 -0.45 12.54
CA LEU A 121 1.74 -0.17 11.84
C LEU A 121 0.75 -1.34 11.99
N PHE A 122 1.25 -2.58 12.04
CA PHE A 122 0.47 -3.81 12.19
C PHE A 122 0.98 -4.67 13.36
N PRO A 123 0.70 -4.28 14.61
CA PRO A 123 1.28 -4.94 15.79
C PRO A 123 0.86 -6.39 15.97
N TRP A 124 -0.36 -6.72 15.57
CA TRP A 124 -0.96 -8.03 15.77
C TRP A 124 -0.51 -9.08 14.76
N VAL A 125 0.26 -8.68 13.73
CA VAL A 125 0.79 -9.63 12.75
C VAL A 125 2.05 -10.26 13.33
N GLU A 126 2.04 -11.60 13.39
CA GLU A 126 3.13 -12.39 13.92
C GLU A 126 3.96 -13.05 12.80
N ARG A 127 5.27 -13.17 13.05
CA ARG A 127 6.16 -13.95 12.19
C ARG A 127 5.80 -15.42 12.26
N SER A 128 5.82 -16.10 11.12
CA SER A 128 5.60 -17.54 11.08
C SER A 128 6.70 -18.30 11.83
N GLN A 129 6.36 -19.46 12.40
CA GLN A 129 7.35 -20.26 13.12
C GLN A 129 8.45 -20.81 12.22
N ASN A 130 8.12 -21.12 10.95
CA ASN A 130 9.03 -21.78 10.01
C ASN A 130 9.95 -20.78 9.32
N LYS A 131 9.38 -19.87 8.51
CA LYS A 131 10.18 -18.90 7.73
C LYS A 131 10.58 -17.67 8.52
N LYS A 132 10.06 -17.48 9.74
CA LYS A 132 10.25 -16.28 10.56
C LYS A 132 9.89 -14.99 9.79
N THR A 133 8.89 -15.05 8.91
CA THR A 133 8.39 -13.90 8.12
C THR A 133 6.94 -13.60 8.46
N PHE A 134 6.54 -12.32 8.38
CA PHE A 134 5.13 -11.94 8.52
C PHE A 134 4.31 -12.38 7.30
N THR A 135 4.95 -12.34 6.12
CA THR A 135 4.36 -12.70 4.83
C THR A 135 3.75 -14.09 4.81
N GLU A 136 4.39 -15.09 5.41
CA GLU A 136 3.86 -16.46 5.37
C GLU A 136 2.50 -16.56 6.08
N THR A 137 2.39 -16.00 7.28
CA THR A 137 1.14 -15.98 8.05
C THR A 137 0.08 -15.16 7.31
N PHE A 138 0.44 -13.97 6.87
CA PHE A 138 -0.49 -13.05 6.23
C PHE A 138 -1.01 -13.56 4.88
N SER A 139 -0.15 -14.12 4.01
CA SER A 139 -0.58 -14.65 2.71
C SER A 139 -1.56 -15.81 2.83
N LYS A 140 -1.44 -16.64 3.89
CA LYS A 140 -2.43 -17.67 4.22
C LYS A 140 -3.76 -17.04 4.63
N ARG A 141 -3.74 -16.04 5.52
CA ARG A 141 -4.94 -15.29 5.95
C ARG A 141 -5.63 -14.61 4.76
N PHE A 142 -4.88 -13.92 3.90
CA PHE A 142 -5.42 -13.26 2.70
C PHE A 142 -5.98 -14.27 1.69
N THR A 143 -5.34 -15.42 1.51
CA THR A 143 -5.88 -16.48 0.65
C THR A 143 -7.19 -17.03 1.21
N ARG A 144 -7.23 -17.31 2.51
CA ARG A 144 -8.43 -17.81 3.19
C ARG A 144 -9.58 -16.80 3.09
N TYR A 145 -9.29 -15.52 3.35
CA TYR A 145 -10.25 -14.43 3.18
C TYR A 145 -10.87 -14.43 1.78
N ARG A 146 -10.04 -14.49 0.74
CA ARG A 146 -10.54 -14.50 -0.64
C ARG A 146 -11.38 -15.75 -0.96
N GLN A 147 -11.05 -16.90 -0.37
CA GLN A 147 -11.84 -18.13 -0.53
C GLN A 147 -13.21 -18.00 0.14
N ASP A 148 -13.22 -17.59 1.41
CA ASP A 148 -14.44 -17.46 2.22
C ASP A 148 -15.43 -16.46 1.62
N HIS A 149 -14.92 -15.40 0.95
CA HIS A 149 -15.74 -14.39 0.29
C HIS A 149 -15.88 -14.57 -1.23
N LYS A 150 -15.52 -15.75 -1.77
CA LYS A 150 -15.71 -16.12 -3.19
C LYS A 150 -15.05 -15.15 -4.20
N VAL A 151 -13.94 -14.54 -3.81
CA VAL A 151 -13.09 -13.68 -4.67
C VAL A 151 -11.71 -14.30 -4.91
N TYR A 152 -11.56 -15.59 -4.61
CA TYR A 152 -10.32 -16.32 -4.82
C TYR A 152 -10.08 -16.63 -6.29
N ASP A 153 -8.86 -16.39 -6.72
CA ASP A 153 -8.33 -16.78 -8.01
C ASP A 153 -6.92 -17.30 -7.80
N LYS A 154 -6.65 -18.51 -8.31
CA LYS A 154 -5.36 -19.20 -8.19
C LYS A 154 -4.22 -18.46 -8.91
N GLN A 155 -4.53 -17.64 -9.91
CA GLN A 155 -3.55 -16.86 -10.67
C GLN A 155 -3.24 -15.51 -10.04
N ARG A 156 -3.98 -15.10 -9.00
CA ARG A 156 -3.85 -13.78 -8.40
C ARG A 156 -3.62 -13.93 -6.92
N ASP A 157 -2.40 -13.77 -6.46
CA ASP A 157 -2.06 -13.81 -5.04
C ASP A 157 -1.83 -12.40 -4.50
N PHE A 158 -1.22 -12.29 -3.31
CA PHE A 158 -0.85 -10.99 -2.77
C PHE A 158 0.25 -10.32 -3.63
N HIS A 159 1.21 -11.08 -4.15
CA HIS A 159 2.30 -10.54 -4.95
C HIS A 159 1.79 -9.95 -6.28
N SER A 160 0.73 -10.52 -6.85
CA SER A 160 0.03 -9.97 -8.01
C SER A 160 -0.42 -8.51 -7.83
N LEU A 161 -0.66 -8.02 -6.61
CA LEU A 161 -1.01 -6.60 -6.38
C LEU A 161 0.16 -5.68 -6.72
N ARG A 162 1.38 -6.07 -6.33
CA ARG A 162 2.61 -5.36 -6.71
C ARG A 162 2.87 -5.47 -8.21
N THR A 163 2.62 -6.62 -8.84
CA THR A 163 2.69 -6.73 -10.31
C THR A 163 1.68 -5.80 -10.99
N THR A 164 0.50 -5.64 -10.40
CA THR A 164 -0.54 -4.73 -10.87
C THR A 164 -0.08 -3.27 -10.78
N PHE A 165 0.53 -2.85 -9.67
CA PHE A 165 1.12 -1.51 -9.56
C PHE A 165 2.13 -1.22 -10.69
N ASN A 166 3.06 -2.15 -10.94
CA ASN A 166 4.04 -1.98 -12.01
C ASN A 166 3.40 -1.93 -13.40
N HIS A 167 2.34 -2.73 -13.62
CA HIS A 167 1.56 -2.66 -14.86
C HIS A 167 0.84 -1.32 -15.02
N LEU A 168 0.23 -0.79 -13.97
CA LEU A 168 -0.42 0.53 -14.01
C LEU A 168 0.59 1.65 -14.28
N LEU A 169 1.81 1.57 -13.73
CA LEU A 169 2.89 2.49 -14.08
C LEU A 169 3.32 2.38 -15.56
N ILE A 170 3.28 1.18 -16.16
CA ILE A 170 3.52 1.01 -17.60
C ILE A 170 2.41 1.71 -18.40
N VAL A 171 1.15 1.50 -18.02
CA VAL A 171 -0.01 2.13 -18.68
C VAL A 171 0.02 3.66 -18.55
N ALA A 172 0.48 4.18 -17.42
CA ALA A 172 0.68 5.61 -17.18
C ALA A 172 1.98 6.17 -17.79
N GLU A 173 2.61 5.43 -18.71
CA GLU A 173 3.83 5.83 -19.43
C GLU A 173 4.99 6.25 -18.51
N CYS A 174 5.06 5.68 -17.31
CA CYS A 174 6.13 5.98 -16.36
C CYS A 174 7.46 5.44 -16.89
N PRO A 175 8.52 6.29 -16.96
CA PRO A 175 9.84 5.87 -17.38
C PRO A 175 10.35 4.68 -16.57
N ASP A 176 10.96 3.73 -17.26
CA ASP A 176 11.38 2.45 -16.67
C ASP A 176 12.35 2.62 -15.48
N THR A 177 13.24 3.61 -15.54
CA THR A 177 14.17 3.97 -14.46
C THR A 177 13.44 4.46 -13.20
N GLN A 178 12.40 5.27 -13.35
CA GLN A 178 11.54 5.71 -12.24
C GLN A 178 10.70 4.56 -11.69
N ARG A 179 10.18 3.67 -12.56
CA ARG A 179 9.51 2.44 -12.11
C ARG A 179 10.44 1.55 -11.31
N ARG A 180 11.69 1.36 -11.75
CA ARG A 180 12.70 0.57 -11.02
C ARG A 180 12.97 1.17 -9.64
N ALA A 181 13.09 2.49 -9.55
CA ALA A 181 13.26 3.20 -8.28
C ALA A 181 12.08 2.93 -7.33
N LEU A 182 10.84 3.12 -7.78
CA LEU A 182 9.63 2.85 -6.98
C LEU A 182 9.50 1.38 -6.57
N MET A 183 9.83 0.47 -7.48
CA MET A 183 9.77 -0.96 -7.25
C MET A 183 10.94 -1.47 -6.37
N GLY A 184 12.02 -0.73 -6.21
CA GLY A 184 13.24 -1.24 -5.56
C GLY A 184 13.84 -2.39 -6.36
N HIS A 185 13.99 -2.17 -7.67
CA HIS A 185 14.74 -3.01 -8.59
C HIS A 185 16.14 -2.41 -8.79
N VAL A 186 17.14 -3.27 -8.97
CA VAL A 186 18.51 -2.83 -9.25
C VAL A 186 18.52 -1.97 -10.52
N GLU A 187 19.08 -0.76 -10.42
CA GLU A 187 19.30 0.08 -11.58
C GLU A 187 20.45 -0.51 -12.41
N ARG A 188 20.20 -0.66 -13.70
CA ARG A 188 21.14 -1.28 -14.66
C ARG A 188 21.57 -0.29 -15.74
N ASP A 189 20.91 0.85 -15.83
CA ASP A 189 21.27 1.90 -16.76
C ASP A 189 22.52 2.65 -16.27
N ILE A 190 23.62 2.49 -17.00
CA ILE A 190 24.92 3.10 -16.69
C ILE A 190 24.80 4.63 -16.64
N GLY A 191 24.00 5.22 -17.54
CA GLY A 191 23.78 6.66 -17.57
C GLY A 191 23.12 7.14 -16.28
N ILE A 192 22.06 6.46 -15.82
CA ILE A 192 21.41 6.81 -14.54
C ILE A 192 22.36 6.61 -13.35
N VAL A 193 23.11 5.51 -13.32
CA VAL A 193 24.05 5.23 -12.23
C VAL A 193 25.09 6.34 -12.07
N HIS A 194 25.58 6.91 -13.19
CA HIS A 194 26.60 7.97 -13.16
C HIS A 194 26.03 9.39 -13.04
N TYR A 195 24.93 9.69 -13.73
CA TYR A 195 24.40 11.05 -13.83
C TYR A 195 23.25 11.35 -12.86
N ASN A 196 22.68 10.32 -12.22
CA ASN A 196 21.67 10.48 -11.18
C ASN A 196 21.96 9.63 -9.93
N PRO A 197 23.15 9.76 -9.31
CA PRO A 197 23.54 8.92 -8.18
C PRO A 197 22.68 9.14 -6.93
N HIS A 198 21.97 10.27 -6.85
CA HIS A 198 21.08 10.62 -5.73
C HIS A 198 19.62 10.16 -5.95
N GLY A 199 19.32 9.57 -7.10
CA GLY A 199 17.97 9.12 -7.43
C GLY A 199 17.03 10.26 -7.85
N PHE A 200 15.74 9.96 -7.97
CA PHE A 200 14.73 10.93 -8.38
C PHE A 200 14.19 11.69 -7.18
N SER A 201 13.82 12.95 -7.37
CA SER A 201 13.16 13.72 -6.32
C SER A 201 11.80 13.12 -5.92
N GLU A 202 11.42 13.33 -4.69
CA GLU A 202 10.21 12.83 -4.05
C GLU A 202 8.99 13.38 -4.76
N LYS A 203 9.06 14.64 -5.23
CA LYS A 203 8.04 15.26 -6.09
C LYS A 203 7.86 14.53 -7.42
N GLN A 204 8.95 14.16 -8.09
CA GLN A 204 8.86 13.38 -9.34
C GLN A 204 8.27 12.00 -9.07
N LEU A 205 8.70 11.31 -8.01
CA LEU A 205 8.18 10.00 -7.64
C LEU A 205 6.71 10.06 -7.22
N GLN A 206 6.27 11.12 -6.53
CA GLN A 206 4.88 11.33 -6.13
C GLN A 206 3.99 11.47 -7.37
N GLN A 207 4.42 12.26 -8.36
CA GLN A 207 3.70 12.39 -9.62
C GLN A 207 3.51 11.03 -10.31
N ARG A 208 4.50 10.13 -10.24
CA ARG A 208 4.40 8.79 -10.83
C ARG A 208 3.51 7.85 -10.03
N VAL A 209 3.64 7.85 -8.71
CA VAL A 209 2.76 7.05 -7.84
C VAL A 209 1.30 7.46 -8.03
N ASN A 210 1.01 8.75 -8.07
CA ASN A 210 -0.35 9.28 -8.23
C ASN A 210 -0.88 9.24 -9.67
N ALA A 211 -0.05 8.89 -10.66
CA ALA A 211 -0.48 8.74 -12.06
C ALA A 211 -1.20 7.42 -12.33
N ILE A 212 -1.15 6.45 -11.41
CA ILE A 212 -1.92 5.21 -11.56
C ILE A 212 -3.40 5.49 -11.24
N GLU A 213 -4.29 4.87 -12.01
CA GLU A 213 -5.73 5.00 -11.78
C GLU A 213 -6.27 3.75 -11.10
N VAL A 214 -6.74 3.93 -9.87
CA VAL A 214 -7.44 2.90 -9.09
C VAL A 214 -8.69 3.53 -8.48
N ASP A 215 -9.86 3.02 -8.87
CA ASP A 215 -11.14 3.44 -8.32
C ASP A 215 -11.32 2.91 -6.89
N ILE A 216 -11.30 3.81 -5.92
CA ILE A 216 -11.55 3.53 -4.49
C ILE A 216 -12.96 3.95 -4.05
N SER A 217 -13.83 4.41 -4.94
CA SER A 217 -15.18 4.92 -4.59
C SER A 217 -16.06 3.87 -3.91
N LYS A 218 -15.77 2.59 -4.15
CA LYS A 218 -16.46 1.46 -3.55
C LYS A 218 -15.92 1.11 -2.17
N ILE A 219 -14.76 1.61 -1.77
CA ILE A 219 -14.16 1.27 -0.48
C ILE A 219 -14.73 2.19 0.60
N ARG A 220 -15.25 1.60 1.68
CA ARG A 220 -15.60 2.34 2.89
C ARG A 220 -14.32 2.79 3.62
N PRO A 221 -14.11 4.09 3.85
CA PRO A 221 -12.97 4.55 4.65
C PRO A 221 -13.04 3.99 6.10
N PRO A 222 -11.93 3.50 6.67
CA PRO A 222 -11.90 2.97 8.04
C PRO A 222 -12.15 4.03 9.11
N PHE A 223 -11.82 5.28 8.81
CA PHE A 223 -12.02 6.40 9.70
C PHE A 223 -13.25 7.17 9.24
N ASP A 224 -14.23 7.32 10.13
CA ASP A 224 -15.38 8.16 9.86
C ASP A 224 -14.92 9.56 9.41
N GLU A 225 -15.66 10.15 8.47
CA GLU A 225 -15.53 11.58 8.22
C GLU A 225 -15.87 12.30 9.52
N PRO A 226 -15.14 13.38 9.89
CA PRO A 226 -15.55 14.17 11.03
C PRO A 226 -17.01 14.56 10.81
N GLN A 227 -17.90 14.14 11.72
CA GLN A 227 -19.22 14.74 11.82
C GLN A 227 -18.97 16.24 11.80
N SER A 228 -19.49 16.90 10.78
CA SER A 228 -19.56 18.35 10.77
C SER A 228 -20.25 18.68 12.08
N MET A 229 -19.49 19.17 13.07
CA MET A 229 -20.10 19.76 14.24
C MET A 229 -20.96 20.86 13.66
N ASN A 230 -22.26 20.65 13.64
CA ASN A 230 -23.23 21.70 13.39
C ASN A 230 -22.84 22.81 14.37
N VAL A 231 -22.19 23.85 13.85
CA VAL A 231 -21.94 25.10 14.58
C VAL A 231 -23.29 25.80 14.62
N THR A 232 -24.23 25.22 15.37
CA THR A 232 -25.50 25.84 15.69
C THR A 232 -25.42 26.16 17.18
N HIS A 233 -25.49 27.46 17.48
CA HIS A 233 -25.48 28.09 18.80
C HIS A 233 -24.14 28.21 19.53
N LEU A 234 -23.29 29.12 19.05
CA LEU A 234 -22.41 29.88 19.95
C LEU A 234 -22.48 31.40 19.72
N SER A 235 -23.65 31.91 19.32
CA SER A 235 -23.90 33.36 19.17
C SER A 235 -24.90 33.95 20.19
N ASP A 236 -25.56 33.14 21.04
CA ASP A 236 -26.64 33.64 21.92
C ASP A 236 -26.30 33.68 23.42
N ARG A 237 -25.05 34.00 23.78
CA ARG A 237 -24.72 34.39 25.17
C ARG A 237 -23.82 35.62 25.22
N ARG A 238 -24.38 36.75 24.79
CA ARG A 238 -24.05 38.06 25.37
C ARG A 238 -25.35 38.77 25.72
N GLN A 239 -25.91 38.45 26.88
CA GLN A 239 -26.73 39.40 27.60
C GLN A 239 -25.85 40.09 28.65
N PRO A 240 -25.77 41.42 28.68
CA PRO A 240 -25.18 42.12 29.82
C PRO A 240 -26.10 41.97 31.04
N LEU A 241 -25.51 41.63 32.18
CA LEU A 241 -26.19 41.68 33.48
C LEU A 241 -26.48 43.14 33.86
N PRO A 242 -27.66 43.46 34.41
CA PRO A 242 -28.01 44.82 34.81
C PRO A 242 -27.44 45.19 36.20
N ALA A 243 -26.76 46.33 36.28
CA ALA A 243 -26.81 47.32 37.35
C ALA A 243 -26.20 48.63 36.85
#